data_AF-A0A8J8DXM8-F1
#
_entry.id   AF-A0A8J8DXM8-F1
#
_cell.length_a   1.000
_cell.length_b   1.000
_cell.length_c   1.000
_cell.angle_alpha   90.00
_cell.angle_beta   90.00
_cell.angle_gamma   90.00
#
_symmetry.space_group_name_H-M   'P 1'
#
loop_
_entity.id
_entity.type
_entity.pdbx_description
1 polymer ?
#
loop_
_entity_poly.entity_id
_entity_poly.type
_entity_poly.pdbx_seq_one_letter_code
_entity_poly.pdbx_strand_id
1 'polypeptide(L)'
;MIIFVGRSNVGKSTLIFRLTGKWVRRGKRPGVTRKPVEVNWRNRKVVDMPGFGFMSGLPKEKQEKIKDEIVHFIENNADEIDLAILVIDGKSVLEIIERWEKRGEIPIDVEFFQFLRELKIPTIVAVNKMDKVKNVQGTITRLAEKFGVSYSEINEIFVPISAKFGKNLDELRRLIEKKLREGRKPSEDFKDDVGNGLLDAVE
;
A
#
# COMPACT_ATOMS: atom_id res chain seq x y z
N MET A 1 -3.41 9.13 9.86
CA MET A 1 -2.35 8.12 10.10
C MET A 1 -1.68 7.69 8.80
N ILE A 2 -0.45 7.18 8.86
CA ILE A 2 0.22 6.56 7.70
C ILE A 2 0.24 5.05 7.90
N ILE A 3 -0.35 4.29 6.99
CA ILE A 3 -0.35 2.83 7.07
C ILE A 3 0.74 2.23 6.20
N PHE A 4 1.37 1.16 6.67
CA PHE A 4 2.28 0.35 5.90
C PHE A 4 1.64 -1.01 5.66
N VAL A 5 1.56 -1.41 4.40
CA VAL A 5 0.89 -2.63 3.94
C VAL A 5 1.81 -3.36 2.97
N GLY A 6 1.52 -4.62 2.70
CA GLY A 6 2.31 -5.46 1.80
C GLY A 6 2.45 -6.87 2.33
N ARG A 7 2.90 -7.77 1.45
CA ARG A 7 3.04 -9.18 1.80
C ARG A 7 4.02 -9.44 2.94
N SER A 8 3.89 -10.59 3.56
CA SER A 8 4.89 -11.08 4.52
C SER A 8 6.30 -11.11 3.91
N ASN A 9 7.30 -10.68 4.70
CA ASN A 9 8.73 -10.67 4.35
C ASN A 9 9.19 -9.75 3.19
N VAL A 10 8.37 -8.79 2.74
CA VAL A 10 8.78 -7.76 1.76
C VAL A 10 9.76 -6.72 2.33
N GLY A 11 9.89 -6.65 3.66
CA GLY A 11 10.81 -5.74 4.36
C GLY A 11 10.16 -4.48 4.95
N LYS A 12 8.83 -4.50 5.10
CA LYS A 12 8.02 -3.44 5.70
C LYS A 12 8.52 -2.96 7.06
N SER A 13 8.70 -3.85 8.04
CA SER A 13 9.19 -3.45 9.37
C SER A 13 10.62 -2.89 9.37
N THR A 14 11.48 -3.34 8.44
CA THR A 14 12.81 -2.74 8.23
C THR A 14 12.68 -1.32 7.68
N LEU A 15 11.77 -1.11 6.73
CA LEU A 15 11.51 0.22 6.16
C LEU A 15 10.97 1.18 7.23
N ILE A 16 10.01 0.74 8.04
CA ILE A 16 9.49 1.53 9.16
C ILE A 16 10.60 1.93 10.11
N PHE A 17 11.48 1.01 10.50
CA PHE A 17 12.62 1.34 11.35
C PHE A 17 13.54 2.39 10.70
N ARG A 18 13.83 2.26 9.41
CA ARG A 18 14.69 3.22 8.68
C ARG A 18 14.08 4.61 8.57
N LEU A 19 12.75 4.71 8.48
CA LEU A 19 12.04 5.99 8.39
C LEU A 19 11.85 6.64 9.75
N THR A 20 11.52 5.84 10.77
CA THR A 20 11.05 6.34 12.08
C THR A 20 12.09 6.25 13.19
N GLY A 21 13.15 5.46 13.02
CA GLY A 21 14.10 5.10 14.08
C GLY A 21 13.53 4.15 15.14
N LYS A 22 12.27 3.70 15.00
CA LYS A 22 11.56 2.89 15.99
C LYS A 22 11.33 1.47 15.49
N TRP A 23 11.61 0.49 16.33
CA TRP A 23 11.28 -0.90 16.03
C TRP A 23 9.80 -1.13 16.30
N VAL A 24 9.05 -1.46 15.26
CA VAL A 24 7.79 -2.21 15.41
C VAL A 24 8.17 -3.61 15.87
N ARG A 25 7.66 -4.01 17.04
CA ARG A 25 8.11 -5.17 17.82
C ARG A 25 8.13 -6.43 16.93
N ARG A 26 9.33 -6.87 16.53
CA ARG A 26 9.51 -8.11 15.76
C ARG A 26 9.08 -9.27 16.65
N GLY A 27 7.94 -9.89 16.36
CA GLY A 27 7.71 -11.23 16.91
C GLY A 27 8.87 -12.15 16.47
N LYS A 28 9.26 -13.10 17.33
CA LYS A 28 10.45 -13.96 17.14
C LYS A 28 10.44 -14.84 15.87
N ARG A 29 9.40 -14.80 15.03
CA ARG A 29 9.21 -15.63 13.83
C ARG A 29 8.73 -14.78 12.64
N PRO A 30 8.96 -15.15 11.38
CA PRO A 30 8.23 -14.56 10.26
C PRO A 30 6.71 -14.74 10.45
N GLY A 31 5.90 -13.71 10.15
CA GLY A 31 4.42 -13.81 10.21
C GLY A 31 3.76 -13.61 11.58
N VAL A 32 4.41 -12.97 12.57
CA VAL A 32 3.80 -12.74 13.90
C VAL A 32 3.08 -11.42 14.08
N THR A 33 3.19 -10.46 13.14
CA THR A 33 2.36 -9.25 13.18
C THR A 33 0.94 -9.65 12.84
N ARG A 34 0.17 -10.08 13.85
CA ARG A 34 -1.23 -10.53 13.74
C ARG A 34 -2.23 -9.42 14.05
N LYS A 35 -1.74 -8.27 14.50
CA LYS A 35 -2.52 -7.06 14.76
C LYS A 35 -1.73 -5.86 14.25
N PRO A 36 -2.40 -4.77 13.84
CA PRO A 36 -1.73 -3.51 13.55
C PRO A 36 -0.84 -3.07 14.72
N VAL A 37 0.37 -2.60 14.42
CA VAL A 37 1.30 -2.08 15.44
C VAL A 37 1.58 -0.62 15.15
N GLU A 38 1.31 0.24 16.13
CA GLU A 38 1.50 1.68 15.98
C GLU A 38 2.85 2.16 16.51
N VAL A 39 3.47 3.11 15.82
CA VAL A 39 4.59 3.90 16.32
C VAL A 39 4.37 5.38 16.00
N ASN A 40 4.71 6.25 16.95
CA ASN A 40 4.70 7.69 16.71
C ASN A 40 5.88 8.07 15.81
N TRP A 41 5.62 8.79 14.73
CA TRP A 41 6.63 9.36 13.85
C TRP A 41 6.33 10.84 13.63
N ARG A 42 7.20 11.71 14.18
CA ARG A 42 6.93 13.14 14.29
C ARG A 42 5.56 13.37 14.98
N ASN A 43 4.68 14.16 14.37
CA ASN A 43 3.32 14.45 14.83
C ASN A 43 2.26 13.49 14.27
N ARG A 44 2.65 12.33 13.72
CA ARG A 44 1.74 11.37 13.09
C ARG A 44 1.90 9.97 13.68
N LYS A 45 0.84 9.17 13.52
CA LYS A 45 0.87 7.72 13.77
C LYS A 45 1.30 7.00 12.49
N VAL A 46 2.26 6.08 12.63
CA VAL A 46 2.60 5.08 11.61
C VAL A 46 2.09 3.73 12.08
N VAL A 47 1.33 3.04 11.21
CA VAL A 47 0.71 1.75 11.52
C VAL A 47 1.33 0.66 10.64
N ASP A 48 1.98 -0.31 11.27
CA ASP A 48 2.49 -1.52 10.61
C ASP A 48 1.38 -2.57 10.52
N MET A 49 0.79 -2.76 9.33
CA MET A 49 -0.25 -3.77 9.15
C MET A 49 0.34 -5.19 9.11
N PRO A 50 -0.41 -6.22 9.53
CA PRO A 50 -0.08 -7.60 9.26
C PRO A 50 0.29 -7.83 7.79
N GLY A 51 1.27 -8.70 7.54
CA GLY A 51 1.67 -9.03 6.18
C GLY A 51 0.70 -10.04 5.57
N PHE A 52 0.12 -9.73 4.40
CA PHE A 52 -0.80 -10.63 3.70
C PHE A 52 -0.08 -11.68 2.82
N GLY A 53 -0.86 -12.60 2.25
CA GLY A 53 -0.39 -13.69 1.41
C GLY A 53 0.24 -14.86 2.17
N PHE A 54 0.88 -15.77 1.45
CA PHE A 54 1.40 -17.02 2.02
C PHE A 54 2.35 -16.77 3.20
N MET A 55 1.95 -17.27 4.36
CA MET A 55 2.75 -17.30 5.58
C MET A 55 3.06 -18.75 5.93
N SER A 56 4.33 -19.12 5.85
CA SER A 56 4.79 -20.47 6.19
C SER A 56 4.36 -20.83 7.62
N GLY A 57 3.72 -21.98 7.78
CA GLY A 57 3.22 -22.47 9.07
C GLY A 57 1.85 -21.94 9.50
N LEU A 58 1.14 -21.17 8.67
CA LEU A 58 -0.27 -20.80 8.90
C LEU A 58 -1.22 -21.51 7.92
N PRO A 59 -2.33 -22.11 8.40
CA PRO A 59 -3.43 -22.60 7.55
C PRO A 59 -4.01 -21.51 6.64
N LYS A 60 -4.50 -21.88 5.46
CA LYS A 60 -5.09 -20.95 4.47
C LYS A 60 -6.22 -20.09 5.06
N GLU A 61 -7.15 -20.72 5.78
CA GLU A 61 -8.27 -20.03 6.46
C GLU A 61 -7.80 -18.90 7.39
N LYS A 62 -6.67 -19.10 8.08
CA LYS A 62 -6.09 -18.05 8.95
C LYS A 62 -5.45 -16.92 8.14
N GLN A 63 -4.93 -17.22 6.95
CA GLN A 63 -4.37 -16.20 6.06
C GLN A 63 -5.48 -15.36 5.43
N GLU A 64 -6.60 -15.99 5.04
CA GLU A 64 -7.81 -15.31 4.56
C GLU A 64 -8.40 -14.41 5.64
N LYS A 65 -8.58 -14.92 6.86
CA LYS A 65 -9.05 -14.10 7.99
C LYS A 65 -8.16 -12.87 8.24
N ILE A 66 -6.84 -13.00 8.11
CA ILE A 66 -5.92 -11.86 8.24
C ILE A 66 -6.11 -10.87 7.08
N LYS A 67 -6.36 -11.35 5.85
CA LYS A 67 -6.71 -10.47 4.71
C LYS A 67 -7.98 -9.67 5.05
N ASP A 68 -9.02 -10.34 5.52
CA ASP A 68 -10.30 -9.71 5.86
C ASP A 68 -10.15 -8.69 6.99
N GLU A 69 -9.40 -9.03 8.04
CA GLU A 69 -9.10 -8.10 9.15
C GLU A 69 -8.33 -6.86 8.68
N ILE A 70 -7.42 -7.00 7.72
CA ILE A 70 -6.70 -5.85 7.12
C ILE A 70 -7.67 -4.99 6.31
N VAL A 71 -8.50 -5.60 5.47
CA VAL A 71 -9.48 -4.89 4.63
C VAL A 71 -10.44 -4.11 5.51
N HIS A 72 -11.08 -4.76 6.47
CA HIS A 72 -12.00 -4.12 7.40
C HIS A 72 -11.36 -3.01 8.22
N PHE A 73 -10.10 -3.18 8.65
CA PHE A 73 -9.40 -2.10 9.34
C PHE A 73 -9.26 -0.88 8.42
N ILE A 74 -8.86 -1.08 7.16
CA ILE A 74 -8.63 0.03 6.23
C ILE A 74 -9.96 0.71 5.86
N GLU A 75 -11.02 -0.05 5.60
CA GLU A 75 -12.36 0.50 5.31
C GLU A 75 -12.89 1.34 6.46
N ASN A 76 -12.89 0.78 7.68
CA ASN A 76 -13.43 1.46 8.87
C ASN A 76 -12.63 2.71 9.28
N ASN A 77 -11.38 2.83 8.83
CA ASN A 77 -10.50 3.95 9.17
C ASN A 77 -10.11 4.75 7.92
N ALA A 78 -10.81 4.59 6.79
CA ALA A 78 -10.38 5.14 5.51
C ALA A 78 -10.16 6.66 5.57
N ASP A 79 -11.03 7.38 6.28
CA ASP A 79 -10.96 8.84 6.45
C ASP A 79 -9.85 9.30 7.39
N GLU A 80 -9.39 8.42 8.27
CA GLU A 80 -8.25 8.68 9.15
C GLU A 80 -6.91 8.35 8.49
N ILE A 81 -6.89 7.67 7.34
CA ILE A 81 -5.67 7.25 6.65
C ILE A 81 -5.23 8.35 5.67
N ASP A 82 -4.20 9.11 6.06
CA ASP A 82 -3.63 10.18 5.24
C ASP A 82 -2.85 9.64 4.02
N LEU A 83 -2.25 8.45 4.18
CA LEU A 83 -1.31 7.87 3.21
C LEU A 83 -1.11 6.37 3.48
N ALA A 84 -1.12 5.58 2.41
CA ALA A 84 -0.69 4.18 2.43
C ALA A 84 0.67 4.01 1.75
N ILE A 85 1.56 3.25 2.39
CA ILE A 85 2.82 2.77 1.81
C ILE A 85 2.70 1.28 1.55
N LEU A 86 2.47 0.91 0.28
CA LEU A 86 2.49 -0.47 -0.17
C LEU A 86 3.93 -0.90 -0.42
N VAL A 87 4.43 -1.82 0.38
CA VAL A 87 5.79 -2.34 0.27
C VAL A 87 5.77 -3.64 -0.51
N ILE A 88 6.49 -3.69 -1.63
CA ILE A 88 6.63 -4.90 -2.46
C ILE A 88 8.10 -5.32 -2.56
N ASP A 89 8.35 -6.61 -2.82
CA ASP A 89 9.70 -7.12 -3.08
C ASP A 89 9.99 -7.08 -4.58
N GLY A 90 10.72 -6.04 -5.02
CA GLY A 90 11.06 -5.81 -6.43
C GLY A 90 11.78 -6.97 -7.12
N LYS A 91 12.46 -7.85 -6.37
CA LYS A 91 13.12 -9.04 -6.93
C LYS A 91 12.12 -10.09 -7.39
N SER A 92 11.03 -10.28 -6.64
CA SER A 92 10.15 -11.45 -6.79
C SER A 92 8.73 -11.09 -7.24
N VAL A 93 8.32 -9.83 -7.09
CA VAL A 93 6.94 -9.39 -7.36
C VAL A 93 6.50 -9.66 -8.80
N LEU A 94 7.34 -9.42 -9.81
CA LEU A 94 6.98 -9.68 -11.21
C LEU A 94 6.77 -11.17 -11.48
N GLU A 95 7.65 -12.03 -10.94
CA GLU A 95 7.51 -13.49 -11.07
C GLU A 95 6.23 -13.99 -10.37
N ILE A 96 5.90 -13.40 -9.21
CA ILE A 96 4.66 -13.73 -8.50
C ILE A 96 3.46 -13.32 -9.35
N ILE A 97 3.43 -12.08 -9.87
CA ILE A 97 2.36 -11.58 -10.73
C ILE A 97 2.15 -12.53 -11.92
N GLU A 98 3.22 -12.86 -12.64
CA GLU A 98 3.17 -13.76 -13.80
C GLU A 98 2.63 -15.15 -13.43
N ARG A 99 2.96 -15.67 -12.24
CA ARG A 99 2.44 -16.97 -11.77
C ARG A 99 0.95 -16.95 -11.45
N TRP A 100 0.44 -15.86 -10.89
CA TRP A 100 -0.99 -15.70 -10.56
C TRP A 100 -1.80 -15.51 -11.85
N GLU A 101 -1.33 -14.65 -12.76
CA GLU A 101 -1.98 -14.44 -14.05
C GLU A 101 -2.07 -15.72 -14.89
N LYS A 102 -1.02 -16.56 -14.88
CA LYS A 102 -1.05 -17.88 -15.55
C LYS A 102 -2.12 -18.83 -15.00
N ARG A 103 -2.59 -18.61 -13.77
CA ARG A 103 -3.67 -19.37 -13.15
C ARG A 103 -5.05 -18.72 -13.34
N GLY A 104 -5.11 -17.58 -14.02
CA GLY A 104 -6.32 -16.77 -14.12
C GLY A 104 -6.68 -16.05 -12.82
N GLU A 105 -5.73 -15.89 -11.90
CA GLU A 105 -5.95 -15.25 -10.59
C GLU A 105 -5.40 -13.81 -10.60
N ILE A 106 -6.07 -12.89 -9.89
CA ILE A 106 -5.60 -11.51 -9.73
C ILE A 106 -4.46 -11.48 -8.70
N PRO A 107 -3.26 -10.98 -9.05
CA PRO A 107 -2.16 -10.90 -8.10
C PRO A 107 -2.49 -10.02 -6.89
N ILE A 108 -2.27 -10.54 -5.69
CA ILE A 108 -2.63 -9.87 -4.44
C ILE A 108 -2.04 -8.45 -4.27
N ASP A 109 -0.81 -8.21 -4.75
CA ASP A 109 -0.19 -6.88 -4.66
C ASP A 109 -0.89 -5.86 -5.59
N VAL A 110 -1.43 -6.31 -6.73
CA VAL A 110 -2.19 -5.50 -7.68
C VAL A 110 -3.61 -5.27 -7.16
N GLU A 111 -4.28 -6.33 -6.70
CA GLU A 111 -5.61 -6.27 -6.08
C GLU A 111 -5.63 -5.25 -4.93
N PHE A 112 -4.65 -5.34 -4.02
CA PHE A 112 -4.57 -4.46 -2.87
C PHE A 112 -4.26 -3.00 -3.24
N PHE A 113 -3.48 -2.77 -4.29
CA PHE A 113 -3.25 -1.43 -4.80
C PHE A 113 -4.54 -0.81 -5.36
N GLN A 114 -5.32 -1.57 -6.13
CA GLN A 114 -6.60 -1.08 -6.66
C GLN A 114 -7.59 -0.80 -5.53
N PHE A 115 -7.70 -1.69 -4.54
CA PHE A 115 -8.52 -1.47 -3.34
C PHE A 115 -8.21 -0.14 -2.63
N LEU A 116 -6.92 0.17 -2.40
CA LEU A 116 -6.54 1.46 -1.80
C LEU A 116 -6.93 2.65 -2.70
N ARG A 117 -6.88 2.46 -4.02
CA ARG A 117 -7.22 3.47 -5.03
C ARG A 117 -8.73 3.72 -5.07
N GLU A 118 -9.54 2.66 -4.98
CA GLU A 118 -11.01 2.71 -4.88
C GLU A 118 -11.44 3.47 -3.63
N LEU A 119 -10.76 3.22 -2.50
CA LEU A 119 -10.95 4.00 -1.27
C LEU A 119 -10.39 5.42 -1.38
N LYS A 120 -9.81 5.85 -2.51
CA LYS A 120 -9.19 7.18 -2.68
C LYS A 120 -8.09 7.46 -1.63
N ILE A 121 -7.42 6.43 -1.12
CA ILE A 121 -6.30 6.58 -0.18
C ILE A 121 -5.05 6.90 -1.01
N PRO A 122 -4.38 8.05 -0.78
CA PRO A 122 -3.10 8.35 -1.43
C PRO A 122 -2.12 7.21 -1.17
N THR A 123 -1.52 6.66 -2.22
CA THR A 123 -0.68 5.46 -2.11
C THR A 123 0.69 5.68 -2.75
N ILE A 124 1.73 5.25 -2.05
CA ILE A 124 3.10 5.11 -2.59
C ILE A 124 3.45 3.62 -2.57
N VAL A 125 3.95 3.11 -3.69
CA VAL A 125 4.49 1.76 -3.81
C VAL A 125 6.00 1.82 -3.59
N ALA A 126 6.45 1.45 -2.39
CA ALA A 126 7.84 1.29 -2.05
C ALA A 126 8.36 -0.06 -2.59
N VAL A 127 9.01 -0.02 -3.76
CA VAL A 127 9.57 -1.22 -4.41
C VAL A 127 10.89 -1.54 -3.73
N ASN A 128 10.86 -2.45 -2.77
CA ASN A 128 11.99 -2.76 -1.91
C ASN A 128 12.89 -3.86 -2.48
N LYS A 129 14.09 -4.00 -1.91
CA LYS A 129 15.13 -4.98 -2.29
C LYS A 129 15.68 -4.76 -3.71
N MET A 130 15.65 -3.51 -4.19
CA MET A 130 16.17 -3.16 -5.52
C MET A 130 17.69 -3.30 -5.62
N ASP A 131 18.41 -3.50 -4.51
CA ASP A 131 19.80 -3.97 -4.50
C ASP A 131 20.00 -5.34 -5.19
N LYS A 132 18.93 -6.11 -5.40
CA LYS A 132 18.96 -7.42 -6.05
C LYS A 132 18.45 -7.40 -7.50
N VAL A 133 18.10 -6.22 -8.02
CA VAL A 133 17.48 -6.05 -9.34
C VAL A 133 18.48 -5.35 -10.24
N LYS A 134 18.81 -5.97 -11.39
CA LYS A 134 19.77 -5.41 -12.36
C LYS A 134 19.16 -4.24 -13.15
N ASN A 135 17.98 -4.46 -13.73
CA ASN A 135 17.28 -3.44 -14.53
C ASN A 135 16.17 -2.77 -13.70
N VAL A 136 16.56 -1.83 -12.84
CA VAL A 136 15.63 -1.10 -11.95
C VAL A 136 14.53 -0.42 -12.76
N GLN A 137 14.89 0.37 -13.77
CA GLN A 137 13.91 1.14 -14.55
C GLN A 137 12.92 0.25 -15.29
N GLY A 138 13.40 -0.79 -15.98
CA GLY A 138 12.52 -1.72 -16.68
C GLY A 138 11.61 -2.50 -15.74
N THR A 139 12.09 -2.85 -14.54
CA THR A 139 11.23 -3.46 -13.49
C THR A 139 10.14 -2.49 -13.05
N ILE A 140 10.44 -1.22 -12.82
CA ILE A 140 9.44 -0.22 -12.43
C ILE A 140 8.41 0.02 -13.54
N THR A 141 8.83 0.16 -14.79
CA THR A 141 7.91 0.32 -15.93
C THR A 141 6.95 -0.86 -16.05
N ARG A 142 7.47 -2.10 -15.99
CA ARG A 142 6.61 -3.30 -16.03
C ARG A 142 5.67 -3.38 -14.83
N LEU A 143 6.12 -2.95 -13.65
CA LEU A 143 5.24 -2.89 -12.47
C LEU A 143 4.12 -1.86 -12.65
N ALA A 144 4.43 -0.68 -13.20
CA ALA A 144 3.42 0.33 -13.47
C ALA A 144 2.34 -0.19 -14.43
N GLU A 145 2.72 -0.87 -15.51
CA GLU A 145 1.80 -1.53 -16.45
C GLU A 145 0.91 -2.54 -15.72
N LYS A 146 1.49 -3.43 -14.91
CA LYS A 146 0.75 -4.45 -14.14
C LYS A 146 -0.21 -3.85 -13.10
N PHE A 147 0.10 -2.65 -12.59
CA PHE A 147 -0.71 -1.94 -11.59
C PHE A 147 -1.70 -0.96 -12.25
N GLY A 148 -1.77 -0.88 -13.58
CA GLY A 148 -2.65 0.06 -14.27
C GLY A 148 -2.29 1.53 -14.00
N VAL A 149 -1.00 1.82 -13.89
CA VAL A 149 -0.45 3.16 -13.66
C VAL A 149 0.17 3.68 -14.96
N SER A 150 -0.21 4.89 -15.36
CA SER A 150 0.30 5.52 -16.56
C SER A 150 1.77 5.90 -16.42
N TYR A 151 2.49 6.02 -17.55
CA TYR A 151 3.92 6.34 -17.55
C TYR A 151 4.23 7.68 -16.84
N SER A 152 3.35 8.68 -16.98
CA SER A 152 3.50 10.00 -16.35
C SER A 152 3.33 9.96 -14.83
N GLU A 153 2.61 8.98 -14.29
CA GLU A 153 2.36 8.84 -12.85
C GLU A 153 3.41 7.99 -12.13
N ILE A 154 4.31 7.31 -12.86
CA ILE A 154 5.26 6.34 -12.28
C ILE A 154 6.04 6.95 -11.12
N ASN A 155 6.64 8.12 -11.30
CA ASN A 155 7.50 8.75 -10.29
C ASN A 155 6.70 9.34 -9.11
N GLU A 156 5.38 9.44 -9.23
CA GLU A 156 4.47 9.90 -8.17
C GLU A 156 3.90 8.75 -7.34
N ILE A 157 4.13 7.50 -7.78
CA ILE A 157 3.57 6.29 -7.16
C ILE A 157 4.67 5.32 -6.76
N PHE A 158 5.60 4.99 -7.65
CA PHE A 158 6.62 3.98 -7.41
C PHE A 158 7.95 4.59 -6.97
N VAL A 159 8.49 4.09 -5.86
CA VAL A 159 9.83 4.48 -5.39
C VAL A 159 10.70 3.22 -5.23
N PRO A 160 11.72 3.01 -6.09
CA PRO A 160 12.65 1.90 -5.92
C PRO A 160 13.58 2.17 -4.73
N ILE A 161 13.62 1.26 -3.76
CA ILE A 161 14.41 1.43 -2.53
C ILE A 161 15.18 0.15 -2.16
N SER A 162 16.15 0.32 -1.26
CA SER A 162 16.64 -0.79 -0.45
C SER A 162 16.61 -0.40 1.02
N ALA A 163 15.59 -0.87 1.75
CA ALA A 163 15.48 -0.64 3.19
C ALA A 163 16.66 -1.25 3.96
N LYS A 164 17.23 -2.37 3.47
CA LYS A 164 18.41 -3.00 4.08
C LYS A 164 19.60 -2.05 4.06
N PHE A 165 19.89 -1.47 2.90
CA PHE A 165 21.08 -0.63 2.68
C PHE A 165 20.83 0.87 2.81
N GLY A 166 19.59 1.29 3.06
CA GLY A 166 19.23 2.71 3.18
C GLY A 166 19.21 3.49 1.86
N LYS A 167 19.20 2.80 0.70
CA LYS A 167 19.23 3.46 -0.62
C LYS A 167 17.87 4.05 -0.99
N ASN A 168 17.90 5.28 -1.51
CA ASN A 168 16.75 6.03 -2.05
C ASN A 168 15.62 6.29 -1.03
N LEU A 169 15.96 6.32 0.27
CA LEU A 169 14.98 6.58 1.33
C LEU A 169 14.68 8.07 1.50
N ASP A 170 15.60 8.93 1.09
CA ASP A 170 15.43 10.37 0.94
C ASP A 170 14.34 10.69 -0.08
N GLU A 171 14.36 10.05 -1.26
CA GLU A 171 13.31 10.21 -2.27
C GLU A 171 11.94 9.74 -1.76
N LEU A 172 11.90 8.59 -1.08
CA LEU A 172 10.67 8.12 -0.44
C LEU A 172 10.15 9.12 0.60
N ARG A 173 11.02 9.70 1.44
CA ARG A 173 10.62 10.73 2.42
C ARG A 173 10.07 11.97 1.73
N ARG A 174 10.71 12.43 0.67
CA ARG A 174 10.27 13.59 -0.13
C ARG A 174 8.87 13.37 -0.69
N LEU A 175 8.61 12.19 -1.26
CA LEU A 175 7.30 11.86 -1.82
C LEU A 175 6.22 11.69 -0.73
N ILE A 176 6.58 11.10 0.43
CA ILE A 176 5.70 11.04 1.60
C ILE A 176 5.30 12.46 2.03
N GLU A 177 6.27 13.35 2.22
CA GLU A 177 6.00 14.74 2.63
C GLU A 177 5.16 15.50 1.60
N LYS A 178 5.42 15.29 0.30
CA LYS A 178 4.62 15.86 -0.79
C LYS A 178 3.15 15.42 -0.69
N LYS A 179 2.87 14.11 -0.66
CA LYS A 179 1.49 13.59 -0.60
C LYS A 179 0.75 14.02 0.67
N LEU A 180 1.45 14.03 1.81
CA LEU A 180 0.85 14.48 3.07
C LEU A 180 0.50 15.98 3.06
N ARG A 181 1.23 16.80 2.28
CA ARG A 181 0.93 18.23 2.12
C ARG A 181 -0.22 18.46 1.14
N GLU A 182 -0.28 17.69 0.06
CA GLU A 182 -1.38 17.74 -0.91
C GLU A 182 -2.71 17.30 -0.28
N GLY A 183 -2.65 16.46 0.76
CA GLY A 183 -3.81 15.96 1.45
C GLY A 183 -4.65 15.02 0.58
N ARG A 184 -5.75 14.54 1.12
CA ARG A 184 -6.75 13.83 0.33
C ARG A 184 -7.58 14.88 -0.40
N LYS A 185 -7.69 14.78 -1.74
CA LYS A 185 -8.70 15.58 -2.44
C LYS A 185 -10.07 15.18 -1.87
N PRO A 186 -10.92 16.13 -1.44
CA PRO A 186 -12.29 15.81 -1.03
C PRO A 186 -12.97 15.01 -2.13
N SER A 187 -13.79 14.03 -1.77
CA SER A 187 -14.74 13.49 -2.74
C SER A 187 -15.62 14.65 -3.20
N GLU A 188 -15.59 14.96 -4.49
CA GLU A 188 -16.79 15.51 -5.11
C GLU A 188 -17.81 14.39 -5.04
N ASP A 189 -18.54 14.33 -3.93
CA ASP A 189 -19.77 13.55 -3.89
C ASP A 189 -20.69 14.16 -4.94
N PHE A 190 -21.15 13.32 -5.87
CA PHE A 190 -22.24 13.63 -6.77
C PHE A 190 -23.37 14.21 -5.93
N LYS A 191 -23.60 15.53 -6.01
CA LYS A 191 -24.89 16.07 -5.64
C LYS A 191 -25.86 15.60 -6.71
N ASP A 192 -26.82 14.83 -6.24
CA ASP A 192 -27.92 14.26 -7.00
C ASP A 192 -28.54 15.28 -7.95
N ASP A 193 -28.51 14.95 -9.24
CA ASP A 193 -29.32 15.56 -10.29
C ASP A 193 -30.75 14.98 -10.23
N VAL A 194 -31.36 15.04 -9.04
CA VAL A 194 -32.73 14.57 -8.80
C VAL A 194 -33.53 15.66 -8.12
N GLY A 195 -34.42 16.28 -8.90
CA GLY A 195 -35.66 16.86 -8.39
C GLY A 195 -35.70 18.37 -8.26
N ASN A 196 -35.80 19.06 -9.40
CA ASN A 196 -36.60 20.28 -9.46
C ASN A 196 -37.30 20.37 -10.82
N GLY A 197 -38.17 19.39 -11.07
CA GLY A 197 -39.14 19.38 -12.14
C GLY A 197 -40.49 18.98 -11.56
N LEU A 198 -41.48 19.86 -11.75
CA LEU A 198 -42.85 19.82 -11.23
C LEU A 198 -43.00 20.20 -9.75
N LEU A 199 -43.39 21.45 -9.53
CA LEU A 199 -44.52 21.86 -8.69
C LEU A 199 -44.72 23.36 -8.91
N ASP A 200 -45.57 23.71 -9.88
CA ASP A 200 -46.24 25.01 -9.97
C ASP A 200 -47.32 24.90 -11.07
N ALA A 201 -48.43 24.24 -10.71
CA ALA A 201 -49.68 24.31 -11.47
C ALA A 201 -50.86 23.78 -10.63
N VAL A 202 -51.12 24.28 -9.43
CA VAL A 202 -52.50 24.34 -8.89
C VAL A 202 -52.62 25.46 -7.85
N GLU A 203 -53.69 26.23 -7.99
CA GLU A 203 -54.21 27.38 -7.21
C GLU A 203 -53.75 28.78 -7.62
#